data_AF-A0AAJ3SP86-F1
#
_entry.id   AF-A0AAJ3SP86-F1
#
_cell.length_a   1.000
_cell.length_b   1.000
_cell.length_c   1.000
_cell.angle_alpha   90.00
_cell.angle_beta   90.00
_cell.angle_gamma   90.00
#
_symmetry.space_group_name_H-M   'P 1'
#
loop_
_entity.id
_entity.type
_entity.pdbx_description
1 polymer ?
#
loop_
_entity_poly.entity_id
_entity_poly.type
_entity_poly.pdbx_seq_one_letter_code
_entity_poly.pdbx_strand_id
1 'polypeptide(L)'
;MFDIVSFLAALAFAAYAKNKGRTYMWGVLPFLIVLVMQIYSEIGGGPAEPMRTVYAFTITGFLYFIAGQATIAADREEKSNDVR
;
A
#
# COMPACT_ATOMS: atom_id res chain seq x y z
N MET A 1 14.78 -14.43 6.06
CA MET A 1 13.58 -14.76 6.84
C MET A 1 12.44 -13.94 6.25
N PHE A 2 11.67 -14.54 5.34
CA PHE A 2 10.44 -13.93 4.84
C PHE A 2 9.46 -13.93 6.01
N ASP A 3 9.41 -12.81 6.71
CA ASP A 3 8.96 -12.78 8.10
C ASP A 3 7.44 -12.86 8.18
N ILE A 4 6.93 -13.58 9.17
CA ILE A 4 5.48 -13.69 9.46
C ILE A 4 4.84 -12.29 9.58
N VAL A 5 5.64 -11.30 9.99
CA VAL A 5 5.29 -9.89 10.06
C VAL A 5 4.88 -9.32 8.70
N SER A 6 5.60 -9.62 7.62
CA SER A 6 5.27 -9.13 6.27
C SER A 6 3.99 -9.76 5.75
N PHE A 7 3.72 -11.03 6.08
CA PHE A 7 2.47 -11.71 5.76
C PHE A 7 1.28 -11.13 6.53
N LEU A 8 1.42 -10.91 7.84
CA LEU A 8 0.40 -10.26 8.67
C LEU A 8 0.14 -8.82 8.23
N ALA A 9 1.19 -8.09 7.83
CA ALA A 9 1.05 -6.76 7.26
C ALA A 9 0.28 -6.78 5.94
N ALA A 10 0.60 -7.70 5.02
CA ALA A 10 -0.14 -7.84 3.76
C ALA A 10 -1.63 -8.15 4.00
N LEU A 11 -1.94 -9.03 4.96
CA LEU A 11 -3.33 -9.30 5.37
C LEU A 11 -4.01 -8.05 5.97
N ALA A 12 -3.33 -7.32 6.84
CA ALA A 12 -3.85 -6.09 7.45
C ALA A 12 -4.14 -5.00 6.40
N PHE A 13 -3.23 -4.81 5.45
CA PHE A 13 -3.42 -3.88 4.33
C PHE A 13 -4.51 -4.35 3.36
N ALA A 14 -4.64 -5.65 3.10
CA ALA A 14 -5.74 -6.20 2.31
C ALA A 14 -7.11 -5.95 2.97
N ALA A 15 -7.21 -6.16 4.28
CA ALA A 15 -8.42 -5.85 5.05
C ALA A 15 -8.71 -4.34 5.06
N TYR A 16 -7.69 -3.51 5.24
CA TYR A 16 -7.80 -2.05 5.19
C TYR A 16 -8.24 -1.55 3.81
N ALA A 17 -7.73 -2.14 2.72
CA ALA A 17 -8.16 -1.84 1.35
C ALA A 17 -9.65 -2.11 1.17
N LYS A 18 -10.12 -3.28 1.65
CA LYS A 18 -11.53 -3.64 1.56
C LYS A 18 -12.42 -2.68 2.34
N ASN A 19 -12.01 -2.27 3.55
CA ASN A 19 -12.73 -1.26 4.35
C ASN A 19 -12.79 0.12 3.68
N LYS A 20 -11.89 0.41 2.73
CA LYS A 20 -11.90 1.63 1.91
C LYS A 20 -12.61 1.45 0.56
N GLY A 21 -13.35 0.35 0.37
CA GLY A 21 -14.09 0.08 -0.86
C GLY A 21 -13.23 -0.44 -2.02
N ARG A 22 -11.99 -0.89 -1.76
CA ARG A 22 -11.06 -1.35 -2.79
C ARG A 22 -10.91 -2.87 -2.87
N THR A 23 -10.31 -3.32 -3.96
CA THR A 23 -9.95 -4.71 -4.21
C THR A 23 -8.83 -5.18 -3.28
N TYR A 24 -8.89 -6.45 -2.85
CA TYR A 24 -7.86 -7.08 -2.01
C TYR A 24 -6.45 -7.07 -2.63
N MET A 25 -6.32 -6.88 -3.95
CA MET A 25 -5.03 -6.73 -4.65
C MET A 25 -4.17 -5.61 -4.08
N TRP A 26 -4.78 -4.58 -3.48
CA TRP A 26 -4.04 -3.51 -2.82
C TRP A 26 -3.22 -4.01 -1.61
N GLY A 27 -3.59 -5.14 -1.00
CA GLY A 27 -2.84 -5.75 0.10
C GLY A 27 -1.46 -6.28 -0.29
N VAL A 28 -1.20 -6.48 -1.58
CA VAL A 28 0.11 -6.92 -2.12
C VAL A 28 1.11 -5.76 -2.23
N LEU A 29 0.63 -4.52 -2.25
CA LEU A 29 1.46 -3.32 -2.39
C LEU A 29 2.61 -3.19 -1.37
N PRO A 30 2.42 -3.37 -0.05
CA PRO A 30 3.52 -3.31 0.91
C PRO A 30 4.61 -4.34 0.61
N PHE A 31 4.21 -5.53 0.17
CA PHE A 31 5.13 -6.59 -0.18
C PHE A 31 5.98 -6.24 -1.42
N LEU A 32 5.36 -5.64 -2.44
CA LEU A 32 6.08 -5.15 -3.63
C LEU A 32 7.09 -4.05 -3.27
N ILE A 33 6.75 -3.14 -2.36
CA ILE A 33 7.66 -2.07 -1.93
C ILE A 33 8.86 -2.66 -1.17
N VAL A 34 8.63 -3.62 -0.26
CA VAL A 34 9.73 -4.33 0.43
C VAL A 34 10.64 -5.02 -0.60
N LEU A 35 10.07 -5.70 -1.59
CA LEU A 35 10.83 -6.40 -2.63
C LEU A 35 11.71 -5.42 -3.44
N VAL A 36 11.15 -4.30 -3.87
CA VAL A 36 11.91 -3.27 -4.61
C VAL A 36 13.05 -2.71 -3.77
N MET A 37 12.78 -2.40 -2.49
CA MET A 37 13.83 -1.89 -1.59
C MET A 37 14.88 -2.95 -1.26
N GLN A 38 14.51 -4.22 -1.21
CA GLN A 38 15.46 -5.31 -1.04
C GLN A 38 16.39 -5.40 -2.24
N ILE A 39 15.85 -5.40 -3.46
CA ILE A 39 16.65 -5.37 -4.69
C ILE A 39 17.57 -4.14 -4.70
N TYR A 40 17.05 -2.97 -4.31
CA TYR A 40 17.81 -1.73 -4.23
C TYR A 40 18.95 -1.79 -3.18
N SER A 41 18.72 -2.48 -2.06
CA SER A 41 19.74 -2.74 -1.04
C SER A 41 20.82 -3.71 -1.53
N GLU A 42 20.44 -4.75 -2.28
CA GLU A 42 21.37 -5.75 -2.84
C GLU A 42 22.33 -5.14 -3.89
N ILE A 43 21.90 -4.09 -4.60
CA ILE A 43 22.76 -3.32 -5.51
C ILE A 43 23.55 -2.18 -4.82
N GLY A 44 23.53 -2.12 -3.49
CA GLY A 44 24.35 -1.20 -2.70
C GLY A 44 23.76 0.20 -2.48
N GLY A 45 22.53 0.46 -2.92
CA GLY A 45 21.89 1.78 -2.81
C GLY A 45 20.85 1.91 -1.68
N GLY A 46 20.37 0.80 -1.13
CA GLY A 46 19.14 0.76 -0.35
C GLY A 46 19.28 0.57 1.17
N PRO A 47 18.21 0.88 1.92
CA PRO A 47 18.16 0.69 3.36
C PRO A 47 18.16 -0.80 3.72
N ALA A 48 18.96 -1.16 4.73
CA ALA A 48 18.95 -2.50 5.31
C ALA A 48 17.74 -2.69 6.26
N GLU A 49 17.50 -3.93 6.70
CA GLU A 49 16.55 -4.19 7.79
C GLU A 49 17.04 -3.55 9.11
N PRO A 50 16.15 -3.01 9.96
CA PRO A 50 14.68 -3.00 9.84
C PRO A 50 14.10 -1.78 9.08
N MET A 51 14.94 -0.82 8.69
CA MET A 51 14.51 0.45 8.07
C MET A 51 13.72 0.23 6.79
N ARG A 52 14.11 -0.77 5.99
CA ARG A 52 13.37 -1.17 4.79
C ARG A 52 11.90 -1.46 5.05
N THR A 53 11.60 -2.25 6.09
CA THR A 53 10.25 -2.63 6.46
C THR A 53 9.43 -1.42 6.92
N VAL A 54 10.04 -0.53 7.72
CA VAL A 54 9.41 0.71 8.16
C VAL A 54 9.03 1.58 6.97
N TYR A 55 9.97 1.81 6.04
CA TYR A 55 9.68 2.61 4.86
C TYR A 55 8.61 1.99 3.97
N ALA A 56 8.61 0.67 3.79
CA ALA A 56 7.58 0.01 3.01
C ALA A 56 6.18 0.23 3.60
N PHE A 57 6.01 0.12 4.92
CA PHE A 57 4.72 0.37 5.56
C PHE A 57 4.31 1.84 5.52
N THR A 58 5.25 2.77 5.72
CA THR A 58 4.97 4.21 5.61
C THR A 58 4.53 4.60 4.20
N ILE A 59 5.26 4.15 3.17
CA ILE A 59 4.93 4.43 1.77
C ILE A 59 3.58 3.81 1.41
N THR A 60 3.34 2.56 1.83
CA THR A 60 2.05 1.91 1.61
C THR A 60 0.90 2.71 2.25
N GLY A 61 1.04 3.09 3.52
CA GLY A 61 0.03 3.90 4.20
C GLY A 61 -0.24 5.22 3.49
N PHE A 62 0.80 5.90 3.02
CA PHE A 62 0.69 7.14 2.27
C PHE A 62 -0.01 6.97 0.92
N LEU A 63 0.34 5.94 0.14
CA LEU A 63 -0.32 5.62 -1.12
C LEU A 63 -1.80 5.30 -0.92
N TYR A 64 -2.13 4.58 0.14
CA TYR A 64 -3.51 4.29 0.50
C TYR A 64 -4.30 5.54 0.85
N PHE A 65 -3.67 6.49 1.55
CA PHE A 65 -4.27 7.78 1.90
C PHE A 65 -4.56 8.61 0.64
N ILE A 66 -3.57 8.79 -0.25
CA ILE A 66 -3.75 9.55 -1.51
C ILE A 66 -4.82 8.91 -2.38
N ALA A 67 -4.69 7.61 -2.65
CA ALA A 67 -5.70 6.90 -3.41
C ALA A 67 -7.07 7.01 -2.71
N GLY A 68 -7.09 7.14 -1.37
CA GLY A 68 -8.29 7.32 -0.52
C GLY A 68 -9.06 8.55 -0.92
N GLN A 69 -8.34 9.66 -0.94
CA GLN A 69 -8.86 10.95 -1.38
C GLN A 69 -9.31 10.89 -2.85
N ALA A 70 -8.53 10.22 -3.73
CA ALA A 70 -8.88 10.09 -5.14
C ALA A 70 -10.18 9.32 -5.38
N THR A 71 -10.39 8.18 -4.70
CA THR A 71 -11.67 7.44 -4.79
C THR A 71 -12.86 8.26 -4.28
N ILE A 72 -12.69 8.99 -3.18
CA ILE A 72 -13.78 9.81 -2.62
C ILE A 72 -14.10 11.00 -3.56
N ALA A 73 -13.09 11.57 -4.21
CA ALA A 73 -13.28 12.63 -5.21
C ALA A 73 -14.02 12.10 -6.45
N ALA A 74 -13.61 10.94 -6.97
CA ALA A 74 -14.25 10.30 -8.11
C ALA A 74 -15.74 9.96 -7.85
N ASP A 75 -16.06 9.37 -6.69
CA ASP A 75 -17.45 9.05 -6.31
C ASP A 75 -18.34 10.30 -6.18
N ARG A 76 -17.75 11.45 -5.83
CA ARG A 76 -18.47 12.73 -5.74
C ARG A 76 -18.74 13.32 -7.13
N GLU A 77 -17.81 13.19 -8.06
CA GLU A 77 -17.99 13.64 -9.45
C GLU A 77 -19.02 12.79 -10.18
N GLU A 78 -18.99 11.46 -10.00
CA GLU A 78 -19.97 10.54 -10.59
C GLU A 78 -21.40 10.87 -10.11
N LYS A 79 -21.61 11.03 -8.79
CA LYS A 79 -22.89 11.45 -8.23
C LYS A 79 -23.35 12.83 -8.68
N SER A 80 -22.42 13.75 -8.97
CA SER A 80 -22.76 15.06 -9.48
C SER A 80 -23.18 15.03 -10.95
N ASN A 81 -22.68 14.08 -11.75
CA ASN A 81 -23.05 13.91 -13.14
C ASN A 81 -24.39 13.18 -13.31
N ASP A 82 -24.72 12.22 -12.45
CA ASP A 82 -26.01 11.50 -12.50
C ASP A 82 -27.23 12.37 -12.14
N VAL A 83 -27.03 13.51 -11.49
CA VAL A 83 -28.11 14.45 -11.11
C VAL A 83 -28.43 15.45 -12.23
N ARG A 84 -27.60 15.53 -13.28
CA ARG A 84 -27.78 16.43 -14.43
C ARG A 84 -28.50 15.76 -15.58
#